data_AF-A0A3D6BRC4-F1
#
_entry.id   AF-A0A3D6BRC4-F1
#
_cell.length_a   1.000
_cell.length_b   1.000
_cell.length_c   1.000
_cell.angle_alpha   90.00
_cell.angle_beta   90.00
_cell.angle_gamma   90.00
#
_symmetry.space_group_name_H-M   'P 1'
#
loop_
_entity.id
_entity.type
_entity.pdbx_description
1 polymer ?
#
loop_
_entity_poly.entity_id
_entity_poly.type
_entity_poly.pdbx_seq_one_letter_code
_entity_poly.pdbx_strand_id
1 'polypeptide(L)'
;TVAHLLRIRKQTIRESLENFHGVEHRLESVLKINKVQYINDSKATNVNATYYALESMDAPTVWIVGGQDKGNNYQELFPFVNEKVKAIICLGVDNQKLLENFSSMVDVIIETQSMSEAVKIAYKLAESGDNVLLSPACASFDLFENYEDRGRQFKEAVRNL
;
A
#
# COMPACT_ATOMS: atom_id res chain seq x y z
N THR A 1 5.12 24.68 17.00
CA THR A 1 4.23 24.05 16.01
C THR A 1 3.47 25.12 15.26
N VAL A 2 3.11 24.88 13.99
CA VAL A 2 2.37 25.85 13.14
C VAL A 2 1.12 26.40 13.84
N ALA A 3 0.37 25.54 14.56
CA ALA A 3 -0.81 25.94 15.31
C ALA A 3 -0.55 26.98 16.42
N HIS A 4 0.63 26.94 17.06
CA HIS A 4 1.02 27.92 18.08
C HIS A 4 1.39 29.26 17.45
N LEU A 5 2.07 29.24 16.29
CA LEU A 5 2.37 30.45 15.51
C LEU A 5 1.08 31.15 15.04
N LEU A 6 0.07 30.36 14.67
CA LEU A 6 -1.26 30.85 14.29
C LEU A 6 -2.18 31.15 15.50
N ARG A 7 -1.66 31.05 16.74
CA ARG A 7 -2.39 31.33 17.99
C ARG A 7 -3.72 30.57 18.14
N ILE A 8 -3.79 29.34 17.61
CA ILE A 8 -4.96 28.48 17.77
C ILE A 8 -5.06 28.04 19.23
N ARG A 9 -6.26 28.07 19.80
CA ARG A 9 -6.51 27.68 21.19
C ARG A 9 -6.16 26.20 21.40
N LYS A 10 -5.51 25.89 22.51
CA LYS A 10 -5.13 24.51 22.87
C LYS A 10 -6.30 23.53 22.87
N GLN A 11 -7.48 23.99 23.30
CA GLN A 11 -8.70 23.19 23.29
C GLN A 11 -9.12 22.80 21.86
N THR A 12 -9.11 23.75 20.93
CA THR A 12 -9.40 23.50 19.51
C THR A 12 -8.39 22.54 18.89
N ILE A 13 -7.11 22.65 19.25
CA ILE A 13 -6.08 21.69 18.80
C ILE A 13 -6.39 20.29 19.33
N ARG A 14 -6.75 20.15 20.61
CA ARG A 14 -7.09 18.86 21.23
C ARG A 14 -8.32 18.24 20.58
N GLU A 15 -9.42 18.98 20.49
CA GLU A 15 -10.67 18.52 19.86
C GLU A 15 -10.45 18.12 18.39
N SER A 16 -9.62 18.87 17.67
CA SER A 16 -9.30 18.56 16.26
C SER A 16 -8.46 17.28 16.12
N LEU A 17 -7.54 17.03 17.06
CA LEU A 17 -6.73 15.81 17.07
C LEU A 17 -7.53 14.59 17.54
N GLU A 18 -8.44 14.77 18.49
CA GLU A 18 -9.33 13.71 18.99
C GLU A 18 -10.32 13.23 17.91
N ASN A 19 -10.80 14.13 17.05
CA ASN A 19 -11.72 13.82 15.96
C ASN A 19 -11.01 13.57 14.62
N PHE A 20 -9.69 13.54 14.59
CA PHE A 20 -8.94 13.28 13.36
C PHE A 20 -9.07 11.82 12.97
N HIS A 21 -10.02 11.54 12.10
CA HIS A 21 -10.09 10.25 11.41
C HIS A 21 -8.94 10.15 10.41
N GLY A 22 -8.35 8.95 10.29
CA GLY A 22 -7.26 8.69 9.36
C GLY A 22 -7.56 9.20 7.94
N VAL A 23 -6.53 9.61 7.22
CA VAL A 23 -6.69 10.18 5.89
C VAL A 23 -6.99 9.06 4.90
N GLU A 24 -7.98 9.26 4.03
CA GLU A 24 -8.27 8.34 2.93
C GLU A 24 -6.98 8.03 2.13
N HIS A 25 -6.80 6.77 1.74
CA HIS A 25 -5.61 6.28 1.03
C HIS A 25 -4.30 6.34 1.83
N ARG A 26 -4.34 6.54 3.16
CA ARG A 26 -3.18 6.46 4.04
C ARG A 26 -3.40 5.39 5.11
N LEU A 27 -2.83 4.21 4.90
CA LEU A 27 -3.05 3.01 5.74
C LEU A 27 -4.53 2.80 6.09
N GLU A 28 -5.41 3.08 5.12
CA GLU A 28 -6.86 3.03 5.28
C GLU A 28 -7.29 1.55 5.31
N SER A 29 -7.79 1.09 6.46
CA SER A 29 -8.42 -0.24 6.54
C SER A 29 -9.73 -0.24 5.74
N VAL A 30 -9.74 -1.01 4.64
CA VAL A 30 -10.86 -1.04 3.70
C VAL A 30 -11.95 -2.00 4.17
N LEU A 31 -11.61 -3.29 4.21
CA LEU A 31 -12.52 -4.39 4.57
C LEU A 31 -11.71 -5.55 5.15
N LYS A 32 -12.40 -6.43 5.89
CA LYS A 32 -11.87 -7.70 6.36
C LYS A 32 -12.69 -8.85 5.78
N ILE A 33 -12.07 -9.66 4.93
CA ILE A 33 -12.74 -10.76 4.20
C ILE A 33 -12.02 -12.05 4.58
N ASN A 34 -12.74 -13.09 5.01
CA ASN A 34 -12.14 -14.36 5.45
C ASN A 34 -11.00 -14.19 6.47
N LYS A 35 -11.13 -13.21 7.36
CA LYS A 35 -10.12 -12.79 8.36
C LYS A 35 -8.85 -12.14 7.79
N VAL A 36 -8.76 -11.94 6.48
CA VAL A 36 -7.71 -11.17 5.80
C VAL A 36 -8.04 -9.68 5.86
N GLN A 37 -7.09 -8.84 6.27
CA GLN A 37 -7.27 -7.40 6.33
C GLN A 37 -6.79 -6.73 5.03
N TYR A 38 -7.66 -5.96 4.37
CA TYR A 38 -7.31 -5.19 3.17
C TYR A 38 -7.02 -3.74 3.56
N ILE A 39 -5.86 -3.23 3.15
CA ILE A 39 -5.34 -1.92 3.55
C ILE A 39 -4.97 -1.13 2.31
N ASN A 40 -5.52 0.08 2.21
CA ASN A 40 -5.29 1.01 1.12
C ASN A 40 -4.30 2.09 1.54
N ASP A 41 -3.10 2.03 0.99
CA ASP A 41 -2.06 3.05 1.13
C ASP A 41 -1.64 3.61 -0.24
N SER A 42 -2.61 3.81 -1.15
CA SER A 42 -2.34 4.30 -2.51
C SER A 42 -1.61 5.65 -2.54
N LYS A 43 -1.65 6.44 -1.46
CA LYS A 43 -0.91 7.70 -1.34
C LYS A 43 0.60 7.49 -1.16
N ALA A 44 1.07 6.27 -0.87
CA ALA A 44 2.48 5.90 -0.81
C ALA A 44 3.12 5.87 -2.21
N THR A 45 3.34 7.05 -2.76
CA THR A 45 3.92 7.27 -4.10
C THR A 45 5.46 7.35 -4.09
N ASN A 46 6.10 7.00 -2.97
CA ASN A 46 7.54 6.96 -2.80
C ASN A 46 7.95 5.83 -1.84
N VAL A 47 9.23 5.43 -1.90
CA VAL A 47 9.78 4.33 -1.09
C VAL A 47 9.58 4.54 0.41
N ASN A 48 9.81 5.75 0.91
CA ASN A 48 9.72 6.05 2.35
C ASN A 48 8.27 5.89 2.88
N ALA A 49 7.27 6.26 2.09
CA ALA A 49 5.88 6.00 2.48
C ALA A 49 5.60 4.49 2.58
N THR A 50 6.06 3.71 1.60
CA THR A 50 5.96 2.25 1.64
C THR A 50 6.76 1.62 2.78
N TYR A 51 7.90 2.20 3.16
CA TYR A 51 8.69 1.77 4.32
C TYR A 51 7.82 1.73 5.57
N TYR A 52 7.17 2.85 5.90
CA TYR A 52 6.29 2.92 7.06
C TYR A 52 5.06 2.02 6.94
N ALA A 53 4.56 1.82 5.71
CA ALA A 53 3.45 0.92 5.47
C ALA A 53 3.82 -0.53 5.80
N LEU A 54 4.94 -1.03 5.27
CA LEU A 54 5.44 -2.37 5.56
C LEU A 54 5.87 -2.53 7.02
N GLU A 55 6.48 -1.51 7.61
CA GLU A 55 6.83 -1.49 9.04
C GLU A 55 5.58 -1.68 9.92
N SER A 56 4.46 -1.03 9.57
CA SER A 56 3.21 -1.11 10.33
C SER A 56 2.46 -2.45 10.20
N MET A 57 2.92 -3.37 9.35
CA MET A 57 2.29 -4.68 9.21
C MET A 57 2.73 -5.63 10.33
N ASP A 58 1.77 -6.15 11.09
CA ASP A 58 2.00 -7.09 12.18
C ASP A 58 1.81 -8.57 11.79
N ALA A 59 1.41 -8.84 10.54
CA ALA A 59 1.12 -10.17 10.03
C ALA A 59 1.65 -10.35 8.60
N PRO A 60 1.81 -11.61 8.11
CA PRO A 60 2.25 -11.88 6.75
C PRO A 60 1.40 -11.11 5.73
N THR A 61 2.07 -10.45 4.79
CA THR A 61 1.44 -9.47 3.91
C THR A 61 1.62 -9.86 2.45
N VAL A 62 0.51 -9.92 1.72
CA VAL A 62 0.53 -9.87 0.26
C VAL A 62 0.60 -8.41 -0.16
N TRP A 63 1.71 -8.03 -0.76
CA TRP A 63 2.01 -6.65 -1.07
C TRP A 63 1.74 -6.36 -2.56
N ILE A 64 0.86 -5.39 -2.83
CA ILE A 64 0.61 -4.85 -4.16
C ILE A 64 1.46 -3.59 -4.33
N VAL A 65 2.42 -3.67 -5.24
CA VAL A 65 3.41 -2.63 -5.55
C VAL A 65 3.39 -2.33 -7.03
N GLY A 66 3.70 -1.10 -7.44
CA GLY A 66 3.84 -0.79 -8.86
C GLY A 66 3.43 0.62 -9.23
N GLY A 67 3.68 0.92 -10.49
CA GLY A 67 3.58 2.27 -11.05
C GLY A 67 4.89 2.71 -11.69
N GLN A 68 4.96 3.99 -12.02
CA GLN A 68 6.13 4.57 -12.67
C GLN A 68 7.27 4.81 -11.68
N ASP A 69 8.36 4.05 -11.86
CA ASP A 69 9.61 4.17 -11.11
C ASP A 69 10.37 5.47 -11.49
N LYS A 70 10.81 6.23 -10.48
CA LYS A 70 11.52 7.51 -10.65
C LYS A 70 13.00 7.47 -10.21
N GLY A 71 13.63 6.30 -10.29
CA GLY A 71 14.98 6.06 -9.76
C GLY A 71 14.97 5.72 -8.28
N ASN A 72 13.97 4.93 -7.85
CA ASN A 72 13.79 4.55 -6.46
C ASN A 72 14.92 3.62 -5.97
N ASN A 73 15.35 3.79 -4.73
CA ASN A 73 16.23 2.83 -4.05
C ASN A 73 15.40 1.91 -3.15
N TYR A 74 15.16 0.68 -3.58
CA TYR A 74 14.34 -0.28 -2.83
C TYR A 74 15.08 -0.98 -1.68
N GLN A 75 16.38 -0.77 -1.53
CA GLN A 75 17.19 -1.44 -0.50
C GLN A 75 16.66 -1.22 0.92
N GLU A 76 16.05 -0.06 1.18
CA GLU A 76 15.44 0.27 2.47
C GLU A 76 14.26 -0.64 2.82
N LEU A 77 13.61 -1.26 1.83
CA LEU A 77 12.47 -2.16 2.02
C LEU A 77 12.89 -3.61 2.23
N PHE A 78 14.12 -3.99 1.89
CA PHE A 78 14.57 -5.39 1.90
C PHE A 78 14.39 -6.09 3.25
N PRO A 79 14.66 -5.46 4.42
CA PRO A 79 14.42 -6.11 5.71
C PRO A 79 12.95 -6.52 5.88
N PHE A 80 12.02 -5.63 5.55
CA PHE A 80 10.59 -5.91 5.70
C PHE A 80 10.06 -6.89 4.66
N VAL A 81 10.60 -6.86 3.44
CA VAL A 81 10.23 -7.82 2.41
C VAL A 81 10.58 -9.23 2.86
N ASN A 82 11.78 -9.45 3.39
CA ASN A 82 12.19 -10.78 3.87
C ASN A 82 11.43 -11.24 5.12
N GLU A 83 11.05 -10.33 6.02
CA GLU A 83 10.41 -10.69 7.29
C GLU A 83 8.89 -10.81 7.19
N LYS A 84 8.24 -9.92 6.42
CA LYS A 84 6.79 -9.69 6.50
C LYS A 84 6.06 -9.96 5.19
N VAL A 85 6.74 -9.91 4.04
CA VAL A 85 6.07 -10.02 2.74
C VAL A 85 6.04 -11.48 2.30
N LYS A 86 4.83 -12.03 2.21
CA LYS A 86 4.56 -13.41 1.77
C LYS A 86 4.57 -13.54 0.25
N ALA A 87 4.05 -12.53 -0.44
CA ALA A 87 3.96 -12.48 -1.89
C ALA A 87 3.92 -11.04 -2.39
N ILE A 88 4.43 -10.82 -3.59
CA ILE A 88 4.44 -9.51 -4.26
C ILE A 88 3.60 -9.57 -5.53
N ILE A 89 2.74 -8.58 -5.71
CA ILE A 89 1.97 -8.38 -6.92
C ILE A 89 2.39 -7.04 -7.53
N CYS A 90 3.12 -7.12 -8.64
CA CYS A 90 3.58 -5.99 -9.41
C CYS A 90 2.44 -5.50 -10.33
N LEU A 91 1.94 -4.30 -10.08
CA LEU A 91 0.87 -3.64 -10.80
C LEU A 91 1.43 -2.48 -11.62
N GLY A 92 1.68 -2.69 -12.90
CA GLY A 92 2.33 -1.68 -13.73
C GLY A 92 2.61 -2.16 -15.15
N VAL A 93 2.91 -1.21 -16.03
CA VAL A 93 3.29 -1.49 -17.43
C VAL A 93 4.73 -1.97 -17.53
N ASP A 94 5.63 -1.43 -16.70
CA ASP A 94 7.03 -1.82 -16.61
C ASP A 94 7.38 -2.15 -15.15
N ASN A 95 7.45 -3.44 -14.84
CA ASN A 95 7.79 -3.94 -13.52
C ASN A 95 9.22 -4.47 -13.42
N GLN A 96 10.04 -4.30 -14.46
CA GLN A 96 11.34 -4.98 -14.56
C GLN A 96 12.22 -4.69 -13.33
N LYS A 97 12.27 -3.43 -12.89
CA LYS A 97 13.03 -3.03 -11.69
C LYS A 97 12.53 -3.70 -10.41
N LEU A 98 11.22 -3.87 -10.26
CA LEU A 98 10.63 -4.53 -9.09
C LEU A 98 11.01 -6.01 -9.09
N LEU A 99 10.95 -6.66 -10.25
CA LEU A 99 11.39 -8.05 -10.41
C LEU A 99 12.89 -8.19 -10.08
N GLU A 100 13.75 -7.34 -10.64
CA GLU A 100 15.19 -7.39 -10.39
C GLU A 100 15.54 -7.23 -8.91
N ASN A 101 14.81 -6.38 -8.18
CA ASN A 101 15.07 -6.13 -6.77
C ASN A 101 14.49 -7.20 -5.84
N PHE A 102 13.33 -7.79 -6.17
CA PHE A 102 12.58 -8.61 -5.22
C PHE A 102 12.43 -10.08 -5.60
N SER A 103 12.68 -10.49 -6.86
CA SER A 103 12.46 -11.89 -7.29
C SER A 103 13.36 -12.90 -6.57
N SER A 104 14.47 -12.46 -6.00
CA SER A 104 15.37 -13.30 -5.19
C SER A 104 15.04 -13.31 -3.69
N MET A 105 14.08 -12.49 -3.26
CA MET A 105 13.71 -12.32 -1.84
C MET A 105 12.36 -12.93 -1.48
N VAL A 106 11.48 -13.10 -2.46
CA VAL A 106 10.11 -13.61 -2.25
C VAL A 106 9.82 -14.74 -3.22
N ASP A 107 9.26 -15.84 -2.71
CA ASP A 107 8.98 -17.03 -3.51
C ASP A 107 7.91 -16.79 -4.59
N VAL A 108 6.96 -15.88 -4.31
CA VAL A 108 5.84 -15.58 -5.19
C VAL A 108 5.86 -14.10 -5.59
N ILE A 109 6.19 -13.84 -6.85
CA ILE A 109 6.07 -12.54 -7.49
C ILE A 109 5.25 -12.68 -8.77
N ILE A 110 4.20 -11.87 -8.91
CA ILE A 110 3.25 -11.95 -10.02
C ILE A 110 3.04 -10.55 -10.60
N GLU A 111 2.97 -10.45 -11.92
CA GLU A 111 2.71 -9.21 -12.62
C GLU A 111 1.27 -9.14 -13.13
N THR A 112 0.69 -7.95 -13.08
CA THR A 112 -0.60 -7.64 -13.72
C THR A 112 -0.67 -6.15 -14.06
N GLN A 113 -1.60 -5.79 -14.94
CA GLN A 113 -1.91 -4.40 -15.30
C GLN A 113 -3.30 -3.99 -14.83
N SER A 114 -4.01 -4.87 -14.09
CA SER A 114 -5.38 -4.65 -13.65
C SER A 114 -5.48 -4.72 -12.13
N MET A 115 -6.01 -3.65 -11.53
CA MET A 115 -6.27 -3.61 -10.08
C MET A 115 -7.23 -4.74 -9.65
N SER A 116 -8.24 -5.05 -10.47
CA SER A 116 -9.18 -6.14 -10.17
C SER A 116 -8.48 -7.51 -10.18
N GLU A 117 -7.57 -7.74 -11.12
CA GLU A 117 -6.79 -8.97 -11.14
C GLU A 117 -5.82 -9.04 -9.97
N ALA A 118 -5.13 -7.93 -9.66
CA ALA A 118 -4.23 -7.85 -8.50
C ALA A 118 -4.95 -8.24 -7.20
N VAL A 119 -6.15 -7.71 -6.97
CA VAL A 119 -6.96 -8.04 -5.79
C VAL A 119 -7.44 -9.49 -5.80
N LYS A 120 -7.83 -10.04 -6.95
CA LYS A 120 -8.21 -11.46 -7.07
C LYS A 120 -7.04 -12.41 -6.83
N ILE A 121 -5.85 -12.06 -7.32
CA ILE A 121 -4.62 -12.81 -7.07
C ILE A 121 -4.28 -12.74 -5.58
N ALA A 122 -4.34 -11.55 -4.98
CA ALA A 122 -4.10 -11.37 -3.55
C ALA A 122 -5.06 -12.19 -2.69
N TYR A 123 -6.35 -12.21 -3.04
CA TYR A 123 -7.36 -13.04 -2.37
C TYR A 123 -7.05 -14.54 -2.42
N LYS A 124 -6.46 -15.04 -3.50
CA LYS A 124 -6.06 -16.45 -3.63
C LYS A 124 -4.80 -16.80 -2.83
N LEU A 125 -3.89 -15.85 -2.65
CA LEU A 125 -2.61 -16.05 -1.96
C LEU A 125 -2.71 -15.80 -0.45
N ALA A 126 -3.61 -14.91 -0.03
CA ALA A 126 -3.81 -14.55 1.36
C ALA A 126 -4.54 -15.66 2.13
N GLU A 127 -4.07 -15.93 3.34
CA GLU A 127 -4.68 -16.87 4.28
C GLU A 127 -5.30 -16.13 5.47
N SER A 128 -6.16 -16.82 6.22
CA SER A 128 -6.82 -16.24 7.40
C SER A 128 -5.79 -15.69 8.40
N GLY A 129 -5.79 -14.37 8.59
CA GLY A 129 -4.86 -13.67 9.47
C GLY A 129 -3.81 -12.84 8.73
N ASP A 130 -3.68 -13.03 7.41
CA ASP A 130 -2.79 -12.25 6.55
C ASP A 130 -3.35 -10.83 6.29
N ASN A 131 -2.48 -9.97 5.77
CA ASN A 131 -2.83 -8.66 5.24
C ASN A 131 -2.72 -8.64 3.71
N VAL A 132 -3.52 -7.80 3.06
CA VAL A 132 -3.36 -7.38 1.68
C VAL A 132 -3.15 -5.87 1.68
N LEU A 133 -1.94 -5.44 1.29
CA LEU A 133 -1.53 -4.05 1.35
C LEU A 133 -1.34 -3.49 -0.06
N LEU A 134 -2.09 -2.46 -0.42
CA LEU A 134 -1.76 -1.61 -1.57
C LEU A 134 -0.82 -0.50 -1.12
N SER A 135 0.49 -0.66 -1.38
CA SER A 135 1.51 0.36 -1.08
C SER A 135 2.50 0.49 -2.26
N PRO A 136 2.19 1.32 -3.25
CA PRO A 136 2.77 1.22 -4.59
C PRO A 136 4.25 1.63 -4.71
N ALA A 137 4.81 2.39 -3.76
CA ALA A 137 6.17 2.97 -3.79
C ALA A 137 6.50 3.87 -5.01
N CYS A 138 5.61 3.90 -6.00
CA CYS A 138 5.76 4.53 -7.30
C CYS A 138 4.56 5.43 -7.62
N ALA A 139 4.77 6.37 -8.54
CA ALA A 139 3.72 7.25 -9.03
C ALA A 139 2.68 6.47 -9.84
N SER A 140 1.42 6.89 -9.82
CA SER A 140 0.27 6.15 -10.38
C SER A 140 0.01 6.37 -11.88
N PHE A 141 0.82 7.19 -12.56
CA PHE A 141 0.47 7.79 -13.86
C PHE A 141 0.54 6.84 -15.07
N ASP A 142 0.93 5.59 -14.87
CA ASP A 142 1.01 4.58 -15.92
C ASP A 142 -0.33 3.90 -16.19
N LEU A 143 -1.09 3.58 -15.14
CA LEU A 143 -2.36 2.84 -15.22
C LEU A 143 -3.57 3.62 -14.69
N PHE A 144 -3.35 4.72 -13.97
CA PHE A 144 -4.40 5.46 -13.26
C PHE A 144 -4.30 6.96 -13.50
N GLU A 145 -5.43 7.66 -13.39
CA GLU A 145 -5.45 9.12 -13.51
C GLU A 145 -4.65 9.81 -12.39
N ASN A 146 -4.72 9.26 -11.18
CA ASN A 146 -4.03 9.74 -9.99
C ASN A 146 -4.07 8.69 -8.87
N TYR A 147 -3.47 8.99 -7.71
CA TYR A 147 -3.42 8.06 -6.58
C TYR A 147 -4.80 7.80 -5.94
N GLU A 148 -5.72 8.76 -6.01
CA GLU A 148 -7.08 8.64 -5.48
C GLU A 148 -7.87 7.66 -6.33
N ASP A 149 -7.73 7.77 -7.65
CA ASP A 149 -8.33 6.83 -8.60
C ASP A 149 -7.85 5.39 -8.36
N ARG A 150 -6.53 5.19 -8.27
CA ARG A 150 -5.94 3.89 -7.90
C ARG A 150 -6.49 3.35 -6.58
N GLY A 151 -6.60 4.22 -5.57
CA GLY A 151 -7.13 3.86 -4.26
C GLY A 151 -8.61 3.51 -4.28
N ARG A 152 -9.43 4.20 -5.09
CA ARG A 152 -10.85 3.88 -5.27
C ARG A 152 -11.04 2.56 -6.02
N GLN A 153 -10.29 2.34 -7.11
CA GLN A 153 -10.34 1.08 -7.85
C GLN A 153 -9.96 -0.12 -6.97
N PHE A 154 -8.99 0.03 -6.07
CA PHE A 154 -8.68 -1.01 -5.08
C PHE A 154 -9.85 -1.27 -4.15
N LYS A 155 -10.47 -0.22 -3.59
CA LYS A 155 -11.64 -0.37 -2.70
C LYS A 155 -12.82 -1.03 -3.41
N GLU A 156 -13.08 -0.66 -4.66
CA GLU A 156 -14.11 -1.28 -5.48
C GLU A 156 -13.81 -2.74 -5.78
N ALA A 157 -12.57 -3.05 -6.17
CA ALA A 157 -12.14 -4.42 -6.41
C ALA A 157 -12.27 -5.30 -5.16
N VAL A 158 -11.90 -4.78 -3.98
CA VAL A 158 -12.05 -5.49 -2.70
C VAL A 158 -13.52 -5.69 -2.32
N ARG A 159 -14.39 -4.70 -2.56
CA ARG A 159 -15.84 -4.83 -2.31
C ARG A 159 -16.54 -5.83 -3.23
N ASN A 160 -15.92 -6.15 -4.36
CA ASN A 160 -16.43 -7.09 -5.36
C ASN A 160 -15.83 -8.51 -5.24
N LEU A 161 -15.04 -8.78 -4.19
CA LEU A 161 -14.59 -10.13 -3.81
C LEU A 161 -15.69 -10.90 -3.10
#